data_AF-A0A844HTM8-F1
#
_entry.id   AF-A0A844HTM8-F1
#
_cell.length_a   1.000
_cell.length_b   1.000
_cell.length_c   1.000
_cell.angle_alpha   90.00
_cell.angle_beta   90.00
_cell.angle_gamma   90.00
#
_symmetry.space_group_name_H-M   'P 1'
#
loop_
_entity.id
_entity.type
_entity.pdbx_description
1 polymer ?
#
loop_
_entity_poly.entity_id
_entity_poly.type
_entity_poly.pdbx_seq_one_letter_code
_entity_poly.pdbx_strand_id
1 'polypeptide(L)' 'MAATHVDPIEARQEARTAAKLLMFALALVVFAVVTTAIWGLPALAMIGLAGTVTVFGVLIAYAAGF' A
#
# COMPACT_ATOMS: atom_id res chain seq x y z
N MET A 1 15.44 30.54 12.50
CA MET A 1 16.03 29.56 11.56
C MET A 1 16.19 28.27 12.34
N ALA A 2 15.16 27.42 12.35
CA ALA A 2 15.17 26.18 13.15
C ALA A 2 16.15 25.21 12.50
N ALA A 3 17.21 24.84 13.23
CA ALA A 3 18.11 23.79 12.80
C ALA A 3 17.31 22.48 12.69
N THR A 4 17.21 21.93 11.49
CA THR A 4 16.71 20.59 11.22
C THR A 4 17.67 19.58 11.84
N HIS A 5 17.60 19.41 13.16
CA HIS A 5 18.28 18.30 13.81
C HIS A 5 17.45 17.05 13.54
N VAL A 6 17.72 16.43 12.39
CA VAL A 6 17.16 15.11 12.09
C VAL A 6 17.79 14.16 13.10
N ASP A 7 16.99 13.67 14.04
CA ASP A 7 17.44 12.64 14.95
C ASP A 7 17.81 11.41 14.09
N PRO A 8 19.07 10.94 14.13
CA PRO A 8 19.49 9.80 13.31
C PRO A 8 18.70 8.53 13.62
N ILE A 9 18.09 8.42 14.80
CA ILE A 9 17.21 7.32 15.18
C ILE A 9 15.86 7.46 14.47
N GLU A 10 15.26 8.65 14.45
CA GLU A 10 13.99 8.94 13.78
C GLU A 10 14.11 8.70 12.27
N ALA A 11 15.15 9.25 11.62
CA ALA A 11 15.39 9.03 10.19
C ALA A 11 15.59 7.54 9.83
N ARG A 12 16.23 6.77 10.71
CA ARG A 12 16.40 5.33 10.49
C ARG A 12 15.08 4.56 10.64
N GLN A 13 14.20 4.98 11.55
CA GLN A 13 12.86 4.40 11.70
C GLN A 13 11.98 4.75 10.50
N GLU A 14 11.98 6.00 10.06
CA GLU A 14 11.29 6.45 8.85
C GLU A 14 11.76 5.67 7.61
N ALA A 15 13.07 5.53 7.41
CA ALA A 15 13.63 4.77 6.30
C ALA A 15 13.20 3.29 6.32
N ARG A 16 13.10 2.66 7.50
CA ARG A 16 12.58 1.29 7.63
C ARG A 16 11.11 1.20 7.27
N THR A 17 10.30 2.15 7.69
CA THR A 17 8.87 2.19 7.36
C THR A 17 8.67 2.44 5.87
N ALA A 18 9.39 3.40 5.29
CA ALA A 18 9.38 3.67 3.86
C ALA A 18 9.81 2.44 3.05
N ALA A 19 10.87 1.74 3.46
CA ALA A 19 11.30 0.51 2.80
C ALA A 19 10.22 -0.58 2.83
N LYS A 20 9.51 -0.74 3.96
CA LYS A 20 8.39 -1.69 4.06
C LYS A 20 7.23 -1.29 3.14
N LEU A 21 6.86 -0.01 3.10
CA LEU A 21 5.82 0.49 2.20
C LEU A 21 6.18 0.28 0.73
N LEU A 22 7.42 0.56 0.36
CA LEU A 22 7.92 0.36 -1.00
C LEU A 22 7.97 -1.12 -1.38
N MET A 23 8.42 -2.00 -0.48
CA MET A 23 8.40 -3.45 -0.70
C MET A 23 6.97 -3.98 -0.85
N PHE A 24 6.04 -3.49 -0.02
CA PHE A 24 4.63 -3.87 -0.11
C PHE A 24 4.00 -3.42 -1.44
N ALA A 25 4.24 -2.17 -1.84
CA ALA A 25 3.79 -1.64 -3.12
C ALA A 25 4.38 -2.44 -4.30
N LEU A 26 5.68 -2.76 -4.27
CA LEU A 26 6.33 -3.59 -5.27
C LEU A 26 5.68 -4.98 -5.34
N ALA A 27 5.42 -5.61 -4.20
CA ALA A 27 4.78 -6.92 -4.16
C ALA A 27 3.37 -6.90 -4.78
N LEU A 28 2.57 -5.86 -4.51
CA LEU A 28 1.26 -5.68 -5.14
C LEU A 28 1.36 -5.52 -6.65
N VAL A 29 2.34 -4.75 -7.14
CA VAL A 29 2.57 -4.57 -8.58
C VAL A 29 2.96 -5.90 -9.23
N VAL A 30 3.90 -6.63 -8.65
CA VAL A 30 4.33 -7.95 -9.16
C VAL A 30 3.15 -8.92 -9.17
N PHE A 31 2.36 -8.96 -8.10
CA PHE A 31 1.16 -9.79 -8.03
C PHE A 31 0.18 -9.45 -9.15
N ALA A 32 -0.13 -8.17 -9.35
CA ALA A 32 -1.02 -7.71 -10.41
C ALA A 32 -0.51 -8.10 -11.81
N VAL A 33 0.80 -7.97 -12.06
CA VAL A 33 1.42 -8.38 -13.32
C VAL A 33 1.29 -9.88 -13.53
N VAL A 34 1.62 -10.70 -12.53
CA VAL A 34 1.55 -12.16 -12.60
C VAL A 34 0.12 -12.64 -12.85
N THR A 35 -0.86 -12.13 -12.10
CA THR A 35 -2.26 -12.50 -12.30
C THR A 35 -2.77 -12.06 -13.67
N THR A 36 -2.35 -10.89 -14.15
CA THR A 36 -2.71 -10.41 -15.49
C THR A 36 -2.05 -11.24 -16.58
N ALA A 37 -0.82 -11.72 -16.38
CA ALA A 37 -0.14 -12.59 -17.35
C ALA A 37 -0.83 -13.95 -17.48
N ILE A 38 -1.40 -14.49 -16.39
CA ILE A 38 -2.04 -15.81 -16.38
C ILE A 38 -3.50 -15.74 -16.88
N TRP A 39 -4.28 -14.75 -16.41
CA TRP A 39 -5.72 -14.65 -16.70
C TRP A 39 -6.08 -13.55 -17.71
N GLY A 40 -5.12 -12.73 -18.13
CA GLY A 40 -5.34 -11.59 -19.02
C GLY A 40 -5.96 -10.38 -18.33
N LEU A 41 -6.53 -9.49 -19.15
CA LEU A 41 -7.22 -8.26 -18.72
C LEU A 41 -8.29 -8.44 -17.63
N PRO A 42 -9.11 -9.52 -17.61
CA PRO A 42 -10.12 -9.71 -16.55
C PRO A 42 -9.54 -9.70 -15.13
N ALA A 43 -8.28 -10.12 -14.94
CA ALA A 43 -7.63 -10.09 -13.64
C ALA A 43 -7.52 -8.66 -13.07
N LEU A 44 -7.24 -7.67 -13.92
CA LEU A 44 -7.16 -6.27 -13.51
C LEU A 44 -8.51 -5.75 -13.01
N ALA A 45 -9.60 -6.14 -13.66
CA ALA A 45 -10.95 -5.78 -13.22
C ALA A 45 -11.25 -6.35 -11.83
N MET A 46 -10.89 -7.60 -11.58
CA MET A 46 -11.06 -8.25 -10.26
C MET A 46 -10.21 -7.60 -9.18
N ILE A 47 -8.96 -7.24 -9.49
CA ILE A 47 -8.08 -6.51 -8.55
C ILE A 47 -8.66 -5.13 -8.22
N GLY A 48 -9.12 -4.39 -9.23
CA GLY A 48 -9.76 -3.09 -9.02
C GLY A 48 -11.02 -3.18 -8.16
N LEU A 49 -11.84 -4.22 -8.39
CA LEU A 49 -13.04 -4.47 -7.60
C LEU A 49 -12.69 -4.84 -6.15
N ALA A 50 -11.72 -5.72 -5.94
CA ALA A 50 -11.23 -6.07 -4.60
C ALA A 50 -10.66 -4.85 -3.86
N GLY A 51 -9.89 -4.00 -4.55
CA GLY A 51 -9.39 -2.74 -4.02
C GLY A 51 -10.52 -1.80 -3.60
N THR A 52 -11.56 -1.68 -4.43
CA THR A 52 -12.75 -0.86 -4.14
C THR A 52 -13.45 -1.36 -2.88
N VAL A 53 -13.76 -2.66 -2.81
CA VAL A 53 -14.38 -3.27 -1.62
C VAL A 53 -13.53 -3.07 -0.37
N THR A 54 -12.21 -3.17 -0.49
CA THR A 54 -11.29 -2.96 0.64
C THR A 54 -11.36 -1.52 1.14
N VAL A 55 -11.26 -0.53 0.25
CA VAL A 55 -11.33 0.90 0.63
C VAL A 55 -12.67 1.22 1.27
N PHE A 56 -13.78 0.82 0.64
CA PHE A 56 -15.10 1.05 1.22
C PHE A 56 -15.28 0.31 2.54
N GLY A 57 -14.77 -0.91 2.68
CA GLY A 57 -14.78 -1.65 3.94
C GLY A 57 -14.04 -0.91 5.05
N VAL A 58 -12.87 -0.35 4.77
CA VAL A 58 -12.11 0.47 5.73
C VAL A 58 -12.87 1.74 6.10
N LEU A 59 -13.47 2.43 5.13
CA LEU A 59 -14.27 3.64 5.38
C LEU A 59 -15.52 3.35 6.21
N ILE A 60 -16.19 2.22 5.95
CA ILE A 60 -17.33 1.75 6.74
C ILE A 60 -16.87 1.43 8.17
N ALA A 61 -15.75 0.72 8.33
CA ALA A 61 -15.21 0.39 9.64
C ALA A 61 -14.89 1.66 10.45
N TYR A 62 -14.23 2.63 9.80
CA TYR A 62 -13.95 3.94 10.37
C TYR A 62 -15.24 4.69 10.77
N ALA A 63 -16.25 4.73 9.90
CA ALA A 63 -17.52 5.39 10.18
C ALA A 63 -18.32 4.71 11.30
N ALA A 64 -18.17 3.39 11.47
CA ALA A 64 -18.77 2.63 12.56
C ALA A 64 -18.03 2.79 13.91
N GLY A 65 -16.85 3.40 13.91
CA GLY A 65 -16.04 3.64 15.11
C GLY A 65 -15.22 2.42 15.57
N PHE A 66 -14.91 1.49 14.66
CA PHE A 66 -13.92 0.43 14.90
C PHE A 66 -12.48 0.96 14.90
#